data_AF-G9KHE5-F1
#
_entry.id   AF-G9KHE5-F1
#
_cell.length_a   1.000
_cell.length_b   1.000
_cell.length_c   1.000
_cell.angle_alpha   90.00
_cell.angle_beta   90.00
_cell.angle_gamma   90.00
#
_symmetry.space_group_name_H-M   'P 1'
#
loop_
_entity.id
_entity.type
_entity.pdbx_description
1 polymer ?
#
loop_
_entity_poly.entity_id
_entity_poly.type
_entity_poly.pdbx_seq_one_letter_code
_entity_poly.pdbx_strand_id
1 'polypeptide(L)'
;FLKECAGEPLFMLYCAIKQQMEKGPIDAITGEARYSLSEDKLIRQQIDYKTLTLNCVNPENENAPQVPVKVLNCDSITQAKDKLLDAVYKGIPYSQRPRAEDMDLEWRQGRMARIILQDEDVTTKIECDWKRVNSLAHYQVTDGSLVALVPKQVSAYNMANSFTFTRSLSRYESLLRTASSPDSLRSRAPMITPDQETGTKLWHLVKNHDHADHREGDRGSKMVSEIYLTRLLATKGTLQKFVDDLFETVFSTAHRGSALPLAIKYMFDFLDEQADQRQISDPDVRHTWKSNCLPLRFWVRFWVNVIKNPQFVFDIHKSSITDACLSVVAQTFMDSCSTSEHRLGKDSPSNKLLYAKDIPNYKSWVERYYRDIAKMASISDQDMDAYLVEQSRLHASDFNILSALSELYFYVTKYRQE
;
A
#
# COMPACT_ATOMS: atom_id res chain seq x y z
N PHE A 1 3.12 10.47 -19.66
CA PHE A 1 3.73 9.19 -19.17
C PHE A 1 2.94 8.46 -18.09
N LEU A 2 2.88 8.91 -16.82
CA LEU A 2 2.11 8.17 -15.78
C LEU A 2 0.65 7.99 -16.20
N LYS A 3 -0.01 9.06 -16.66
CA LYS A 3 -1.41 8.99 -17.13
C LYS A 3 -1.61 8.15 -18.40
N GLU A 4 -0.60 7.99 -19.24
CA GLU A 4 -0.74 7.45 -20.61
C GLU A 4 -0.21 6.02 -20.76
N CYS A 5 0.78 5.64 -19.94
CA CYS A 5 1.52 4.39 -20.10
C CYS A 5 1.53 3.60 -18.80
N ALA A 6 2.20 4.13 -17.78
CA ALA A 6 2.58 3.35 -16.60
C ALA A 6 1.53 3.36 -15.46
N GLY A 7 0.54 4.23 -15.52
CA GLY A 7 -0.52 4.31 -14.53
C GLY A 7 -1.45 3.09 -14.56
N GLU A 8 -1.83 2.63 -15.74
CA GLU A 8 -2.66 1.43 -15.92
C GLU A 8 -2.00 0.18 -15.28
N PRO A 9 -0.77 -0.24 -15.65
CA PRO A 9 -0.14 -1.41 -15.05
C PRO A 9 0.15 -1.23 -13.55
N LEU A 10 0.44 -0.01 -13.07
CA LEU A 10 0.61 0.26 -11.65
C LEU A 10 -0.70 0.05 -10.87
N PHE A 11 -1.82 0.55 -11.40
CA PHE A 11 -3.13 0.36 -10.80
C PHE A 11 -3.53 -1.11 -10.81
N MET A 12 -3.29 -1.81 -11.93
CA MET A 12 -3.56 -3.24 -12.06
C MET A 12 -2.73 -4.07 -11.08
N LEU A 13 -1.45 -3.73 -10.87
CA LEU A 13 -0.61 -4.37 -9.84
C LEU A 13 -1.18 -4.15 -8.43
N TYR A 14 -1.56 -2.91 -8.09
CA TYR A 14 -2.19 -2.61 -6.80
C TYR A 14 -3.48 -3.45 -6.60
N CYS A 15 -4.36 -3.48 -7.60
CA CYS A 15 -5.60 -4.26 -7.56
C CYS A 15 -5.33 -5.76 -7.43
N ALA A 16 -4.35 -6.29 -8.18
CA ALA A 16 -3.97 -7.69 -8.13
C ALA A 16 -3.43 -8.08 -6.75
N ILE A 17 -2.56 -7.25 -6.16
CA ILE A 17 -2.06 -7.46 -4.79
C ILE A 17 -3.21 -7.46 -3.80
N LYS A 18 -4.04 -6.40 -3.80
CA LYS A 18 -5.17 -6.26 -2.87
C LYS A 18 -6.10 -7.49 -2.96
N GLN A 19 -6.53 -7.84 -4.17
CA GLN A 19 -7.41 -8.98 -4.39
C GLN A 19 -6.77 -10.31 -3.98
N GLN A 20 -5.47 -10.50 -4.24
CA GLN A 20 -4.77 -11.72 -3.84
C GLN A 20 -4.63 -11.84 -2.32
N MET A 21 -4.42 -10.73 -1.60
CA MET A 21 -4.40 -10.75 -0.13
C MET A 21 -5.78 -11.11 0.44
N GLU A 22 -6.84 -10.52 -0.12
CA GLU A 22 -8.23 -10.70 0.36
C GLU A 22 -8.83 -12.08 0.09
N LYS A 23 -8.19 -12.91 -0.75
CA LYS A 23 -8.56 -14.33 -0.94
C LYS A 23 -8.27 -15.19 0.29
N GLY A 24 -7.43 -14.73 1.21
CA GLY A 24 -7.04 -15.46 2.41
C GLY A 24 -7.22 -14.63 3.67
N PRO A 25 -7.07 -15.26 4.85
CA PRO A 25 -7.19 -14.57 6.13
C PRO A 25 -6.16 -13.43 6.25
N ILE A 26 -6.62 -12.30 6.78
CA ILE A 26 -5.82 -11.13 7.15
C ILE A 26 -6.10 -10.83 8.62
N ASP A 27 -5.06 -10.81 9.46
CA ASP A 27 -5.20 -10.44 10.86
C ASP A 27 -5.44 -8.91 10.96
N ALA A 28 -6.52 -8.51 11.65
CA ALA A 28 -6.94 -7.12 11.73
C ALA A 28 -6.07 -6.29 12.68
N ILE A 29 -5.32 -6.95 13.58
CA ILE A 29 -4.48 -6.32 14.59
C ILE A 29 -3.01 -6.31 14.14
N THR A 30 -2.46 -7.45 13.69
CA THR A 30 -1.05 -7.54 13.29
C THR A 30 -0.82 -7.08 11.83
N GLY A 31 -1.88 -7.10 11.01
CA GLY A 31 -1.81 -6.84 9.57
C GLY A 31 -1.09 -7.94 8.79
N GLU A 32 -0.87 -9.11 9.38
CA GLU A 32 -0.33 -10.28 8.72
C GLU A 32 -1.39 -10.93 7.83
N ALA A 33 -0.99 -11.53 6.70
CA ALA A 33 -1.90 -12.22 5.80
C ALA A 33 -1.37 -13.58 5.37
N ARG A 34 -2.29 -14.49 5.03
CA ARG A 34 -1.95 -15.84 4.55
C ARG A 34 -1.19 -15.83 3.22
N TYR A 35 -1.52 -14.90 2.33
CA TYR A 35 -0.98 -14.81 0.99
C TYR A 35 0.03 -13.67 0.82
N SER A 36 0.64 -13.17 1.89
CA SER A 36 1.63 -12.08 1.84
C SER A 36 2.77 -12.37 0.84
N LEU A 37 3.35 -11.32 0.25
CA LEU A 37 4.62 -11.37 -0.49
C LEU A 37 5.83 -11.04 0.41
N SER A 38 5.57 -10.47 1.60
CA SER A 38 6.58 -10.16 2.61
C SER A 38 6.59 -11.26 3.68
N GLU A 39 7.76 -11.81 3.99
CA GLU A 39 7.93 -12.82 5.03
C GLU A 39 7.52 -12.30 6.42
N ASP A 40 7.82 -11.02 6.71
CA ASP A 40 7.52 -10.37 7.99
C ASP A 40 6.01 -10.20 8.23
N LYS A 41 5.22 -10.21 7.16
CA LYS A 41 3.75 -10.08 7.20
C LYS A 41 3.02 -11.39 6.86
N LEU A 42 3.70 -12.51 6.89
CA LEU A 42 3.11 -13.81 6.59
C LEU A 42 2.54 -14.47 7.85
N ILE A 43 1.26 -14.87 7.82
CA ILE A 43 0.67 -15.63 8.93
C ILE A 43 1.36 -16.98 9.08
N ARG A 44 1.94 -17.22 10.27
CA ARG A 44 2.68 -18.45 10.62
C ARG A 44 1.84 -19.51 11.35
N GLN A 45 0.57 -19.22 11.60
CA GLN A 45 -0.35 -20.14 12.26
C GLN A 45 -1.30 -20.81 11.26
N GLN A 46 -1.79 -22.01 11.58
CA GLN A 46 -2.86 -22.63 10.81
C GLN A 46 -4.19 -21.98 11.17
N ILE A 47 -4.79 -21.31 10.19
CA ILE A 47 -6.12 -20.70 10.29
C ILE A 47 -7.05 -21.43 9.34
N ASP A 48 -8.07 -22.06 9.89
CA ASP A 48 -9.16 -22.66 9.12
C ASP A 48 -10.18 -21.58 8.76
N TYR A 49 -10.51 -21.48 7.48
CA TYR A 49 -11.45 -20.48 6.98
C TYR A 49 -12.29 -21.05 5.83
N LYS A 50 -13.44 -20.42 5.61
CA LYS A 50 -14.39 -20.71 4.53
C LYS A 50 -14.72 -19.41 3.82
N THR A 51 -14.77 -19.46 2.50
CA THR A 51 -15.29 -18.36 1.68
C THR A 51 -16.81 -18.34 1.77
N LEU A 52 -17.37 -17.17 2.04
CA LEU A 52 -18.80 -16.90 2.05
C LEU A 52 -19.11 -15.87 0.96
N THR A 53 -20.31 -15.94 0.40
CA THR A 53 -20.88 -14.94 -0.50
C THR A 53 -22.02 -14.25 0.23
N LEU A 54 -21.83 -12.97 0.57
CA LEU A 54 -22.89 -12.14 1.16
C LEU A 54 -23.62 -11.40 0.05
N ASN A 55 -24.95 -11.31 0.16
CA ASN A 55 -25.78 -10.54 -0.76
C ASN A 55 -26.04 -9.17 -0.14
N CYS A 56 -25.38 -8.13 -0.65
CA CYS A 56 -25.50 -6.78 -0.12
C CYS A 56 -26.66 -6.02 -0.77
N VAL A 57 -27.55 -5.45 0.03
CA VAL A 57 -28.59 -4.53 -0.43
C VAL A 57 -27.94 -3.20 -0.78
N ASN A 58 -28.30 -2.63 -1.94
CA ASN A 58 -27.80 -1.34 -2.36
C ASN A 58 -28.28 -0.23 -1.39
N PRO A 59 -27.37 0.53 -0.75
CA PRO A 59 -27.74 1.59 0.20
C PRO A 59 -28.62 2.69 -0.38
N GLU A 60 -28.48 2.98 -1.67
CA GLU A 60 -29.21 4.07 -2.34
C GLU A 60 -30.59 3.63 -2.86
N ASN A 61 -30.75 2.33 -3.12
CA ASN A 61 -31.99 1.79 -3.68
C ASN A 61 -32.20 0.34 -3.21
N GLU A 62 -33.02 0.15 -2.18
CA GLU A 62 -33.32 -1.19 -1.65
C GLU A 62 -33.98 -2.13 -2.69
N ASN A 63 -34.59 -1.57 -3.75
CA ASN A 63 -35.21 -2.34 -4.84
C ASN A 63 -34.21 -2.72 -5.96
N ALA A 64 -32.98 -2.20 -5.92
CA ALA A 64 -31.94 -2.58 -6.87
C ALA A 64 -31.50 -4.05 -6.63
N PRO A 65 -30.95 -4.72 -7.67
CA PRO A 65 -30.41 -6.06 -7.49
C PRO A 65 -29.31 -6.07 -6.42
N GLN A 66 -29.35 -7.10 -5.58
CA GLN A 66 -28.37 -7.30 -4.53
C GLN A 66 -26.98 -7.55 -5.15
N VAL A 67 -25.95 -7.01 -4.52
CA VAL A 67 -24.56 -7.14 -4.97
C VAL A 67 -23.92 -8.34 -4.24
N PRO A 68 -23.55 -9.43 -4.92
CA PRO A 68 -22.87 -10.56 -4.29
C PRO A 68 -21.42 -10.22 -4.00
N VAL A 69 -20.98 -10.38 -2.76
CA VAL A 69 -19.64 -10.03 -2.29
C VAL A 69 -19.00 -11.22 -1.60
N LYS A 70 -17.80 -11.60 -2.06
CA LYS A 70 -17.02 -12.68 -1.46
C LYS A 70 -16.25 -12.17 -0.24
N VAL A 71 -16.45 -12.84 0.89
CA VAL A 71 -15.78 -12.57 2.17
C VAL A 71 -15.31 -13.90 2.76
N LEU A 72 -14.58 -13.85 3.87
CA LEU A 72 -14.18 -15.04 4.63
C LEU A 72 -14.92 -15.04 5.96
N ASN A 73 -15.30 -16.21 6.45
CA ASN A 73 -15.91 -16.34 7.78
C ASN A 73 -15.01 -15.78 8.91
N CYS A 74 -13.69 -15.78 8.69
CA CYS A 74 -12.71 -15.22 9.63
C CYS A 74 -12.42 -13.73 9.41
N ASP A 75 -13.08 -13.04 8.49
CA ASP A 75 -12.93 -11.58 8.36
C ASP A 75 -13.55 -10.90 9.60
N SER A 76 -12.90 -9.86 10.11
CA SER A 76 -13.51 -8.96 11.10
C SER A 76 -14.71 -8.22 10.50
N ILE A 77 -15.56 -7.64 11.33
CA ILE A 77 -16.72 -6.89 10.83
C ILE A 77 -16.28 -5.67 10.01
N THR A 78 -15.23 -4.96 10.42
CA THR A 78 -14.68 -3.87 9.61
C THR A 78 -14.11 -4.35 8.28
N GLN A 79 -13.37 -5.47 8.25
CA GLN A 79 -12.87 -6.05 7.00
C GLN A 79 -14.02 -6.46 6.06
N ALA A 80 -15.10 -7.03 6.60
CA ALA A 80 -16.30 -7.34 5.83
C ALA A 80 -16.96 -6.08 5.26
N LYS A 81 -17.08 -5.01 6.07
CA LYS A 81 -17.60 -3.70 5.61
C LYS A 81 -16.75 -3.11 4.49
N ASP A 82 -15.43 -3.12 4.61
CA ASP A 82 -14.54 -2.62 3.55
C ASP A 82 -14.72 -3.39 2.23
N LYS A 83 -14.79 -4.73 2.29
CA LYS A 83 -15.06 -5.57 1.11
C LYS A 83 -16.44 -5.27 0.48
N LEU A 84 -17.46 -5.05 1.30
CA LEU A 84 -18.79 -4.66 0.85
C LEU A 84 -18.78 -3.27 0.20
N LEU A 85 -18.12 -2.29 0.80
CA LEU A 85 -17.98 -0.94 0.26
C LEU A 85 -17.23 -0.94 -1.07
N ASP A 86 -16.16 -1.72 -1.20
CA ASP A 86 -15.42 -1.87 -2.46
C ASP A 86 -16.27 -2.45 -3.60
N ALA A 87 -17.18 -3.37 -3.29
CA ALA A 87 -18.05 -4.00 -4.27
C ALA A 87 -19.26 -3.13 -4.63
N VAL A 88 -19.92 -2.53 -3.64
CA VAL A 88 -21.12 -1.69 -3.83
C VAL A 88 -20.77 -0.38 -4.53
N TYR A 89 -19.67 0.27 -4.12
CA TYR A 89 -19.21 1.54 -4.69
C TYR A 89 -18.12 1.34 -5.76
N LYS A 90 -18.15 0.20 -6.46
CA LYS A 90 -17.22 -0.10 -7.55
C LYS A 90 -17.38 0.96 -8.65
N GLY A 91 -16.30 1.71 -8.92
CA GLY A 91 -16.27 2.79 -9.92
C GLY A 91 -16.29 4.19 -9.32
N ILE A 92 -16.58 4.33 -8.02
CA ILE A 92 -16.49 5.61 -7.32
C ILE A 92 -15.09 5.74 -6.69
N PRO A 93 -14.41 6.91 -6.77
CA PRO A 93 -13.11 7.14 -6.12
C PRO A 93 -13.17 6.93 -4.60
N TYR A 94 -12.09 6.43 -3.97
CA TYR A 94 -12.13 6.01 -2.56
C TYR A 94 -12.53 7.15 -1.61
N SER A 95 -12.01 8.36 -1.79
CA SER A 95 -12.30 9.53 -0.95
C SER A 95 -13.76 9.97 -0.96
N GLN A 96 -14.54 9.56 -1.97
CA GLN A 96 -15.96 9.91 -2.13
C GLN A 96 -16.90 8.85 -1.54
N ARG A 97 -16.37 7.72 -1.06
CA ARG A 97 -17.17 6.62 -0.49
C ARG A 97 -17.43 6.84 1.00
N PRO A 98 -18.53 6.30 1.56
CA PRO A 98 -18.69 6.18 3.00
C PRO A 98 -17.54 5.35 3.58
N ARG A 99 -17.08 5.71 4.79
CA ARG A 99 -16.06 4.94 5.50
C ARG A 99 -16.70 3.81 6.29
N ALA A 100 -15.99 2.69 6.44
CA ALA A 100 -16.46 1.58 7.27
C ALA A 100 -16.75 2.01 8.71
N GLU A 101 -16.01 2.99 9.27
CA GLU A 101 -16.23 3.52 10.62
C GLU A 101 -17.58 4.22 10.80
N ASP A 102 -18.12 4.82 9.74
CA ASP A 102 -19.38 5.57 9.72
C ASP A 102 -20.61 4.69 9.38
N MET A 103 -20.36 3.43 9.03
CA MET A 103 -21.39 2.47 8.61
C MET A 103 -21.52 1.33 9.62
N ASP A 104 -22.76 0.90 9.85
CA ASP A 104 -23.11 -0.32 10.55
C ASP A 104 -23.40 -1.44 9.54
N LEU A 105 -22.95 -2.66 9.87
CA LEU A 105 -23.26 -3.85 9.09
C LEU A 105 -24.53 -4.50 9.63
N GLU A 106 -25.63 -4.38 8.91
CA GLU A 106 -26.90 -5.00 9.26
C GLU A 106 -27.02 -6.38 8.60
N TRP A 107 -27.12 -7.43 9.41
CA TRP A 107 -27.47 -8.78 8.96
C TRP A 107 -28.98 -8.99 9.02
N ARG A 108 -29.58 -9.31 7.86
CA ARG A 108 -31.03 -9.49 7.69
C ARG A 108 -31.38 -10.99 7.69
N GLN A 109 -31.77 -11.53 8.83
CA GLN A 109 -32.25 -12.90 8.96
C GLN A 109 -33.77 -12.97 8.70
N GLY A 110 -34.14 -13.37 7.47
CA GLY A 110 -35.55 -13.46 7.07
C GLY A 110 -36.24 -12.10 6.99
N ARG A 111 -37.57 -12.07 7.15
CA ARG A 111 -38.38 -10.84 6.97
C ARG A 111 -38.40 -9.91 8.19
N MET A 112 -38.01 -10.38 9.38
CA MET A 112 -38.26 -9.64 10.63
C MET A 112 -37.05 -9.45 11.53
N ALA A 113 -35.99 -10.27 11.45
CA ALA A 113 -34.82 -10.12 12.31
C ALA A 113 -33.72 -9.35 11.58
N ARG A 114 -33.35 -8.20 12.14
CA ARG A 114 -32.22 -7.37 11.70
C ARG A 114 -31.28 -7.20 12.87
N ILE A 115 -30.02 -7.57 12.69
CA ILE A 115 -28.99 -7.54 13.74
C ILE A 115 -27.83 -6.71 13.24
N ILE A 116 -27.41 -5.72 14.02
CA ILE A 116 -26.19 -4.95 13.74
C ILE A 116 -24.98 -5.72 14.24
N LEU A 117 -24.01 -5.96 13.35
CA LEU A 117 -22.74 -6.60 13.67
C LEU A 117 -21.68 -5.53 13.88
N GLN A 118 -20.83 -5.72 14.89
CA GLN A 118 -19.77 -4.77 15.26
C GLN A 118 -18.48 -5.53 15.61
N ASP A 119 -17.32 -4.89 15.46
CA ASP A 119 -16.03 -5.50 15.82
C ASP A 119 -15.94 -5.80 17.33
N GLU A 120 -16.63 -5.02 18.15
CA GLU A 120 -16.79 -5.22 19.58
C GLU A 120 -18.25 -4.94 19.98
N ASP A 121 -18.85 -5.84 20.74
CA ASP A 121 -20.17 -5.70 21.34
C ASP A 121 -20.28 -6.51 22.65
N VAL A 122 -21.46 -6.56 23.25
CA VAL A 122 -21.72 -7.31 24.49
C VAL A 122 -21.49 -8.82 24.37
N THR A 123 -21.38 -9.35 23.15
CA THR A 123 -21.13 -10.77 22.89
C THR A 123 -19.66 -11.08 22.67
N THR A 124 -18.80 -10.05 22.62
CA THR A 124 -17.36 -10.20 22.38
C THR A 124 -16.71 -11.09 23.43
N LYS A 125 -15.92 -12.07 22.96
CA LYS A 125 -15.24 -13.03 23.82
C LYS A 125 -14.00 -12.42 24.46
N ILE A 126 -13.95 -12.50 25.79
CA ILE A 126 -12.81 -12.07 26.61
C ILE A 126 -12.28 -13.29 27.38
N GLU A 127 -11.01 -13.61 27.22
CA GLU A 127 -10.34 -14.75 27.86
C GLU A 127 -8.99 -14.30 28.43
N CYS A 128 -8.78 -14.40 29.74
CA CYS A 128 -7.50 -14.10 30.41
C CYS A 128 -6.85 -12.79 29.92
N ASP A 129 -7.59 -11.69 30.01
CA ASP A 129 -7.21 -10.34 29.56
C ASP A 129 -7.07 -10.16 28.04
N TRP A 130 -7.40 -11.17 27.22
CA TRP A 130 -7.43 -11.05 25.77
C TRP A 130 -8.85 -10.88 25.25
N LYS A 131 -9.08 -9.79 24.51
CA LYS A 131 -10.35 -9.51 23.83
C LYS A 131 -10.23 -9.86 22.35
N ARG A 132 -11.08 -10.77 21.86
CA ARG A 132 -11.06 -11.19 20.44
C ARG A 132 -11.97 -10.30 19.61
N VAL A 133 -11.44 -9.70 18.54
CA VAL A 133 -12.26 -8.96 17.56
C VAL A 133 -13.32 -9.89 16.96
N ASN A 134 -14.56 -9.44 16.93
CA ASN A 134 -15.68 -10.20 16.39
C ASN A 134 -15.51 -10.38 14.87
N SER A 135 -15.76 -11.60 14.39
CA SER A 135 -15.72 -11.98 12.97
C SER A 135 -17.09 -12.43 12.49
N LEU A 136 -17.27 -12.62 11.18
CA LEU A 136 -18.50 -13.20 10.63
C LEU A 136 -18.82 -14.58 11.23
N ALA A 137 -17.80 -15.39 11.54
CA ALA A 137 -17.95 -16.68 12.20
C ALA A 137 -18.42 -16.56 13.65
N HIS A 138 -18.06 -15.48 14.36
CA HIS A 138 -18.54 -15.23 15.73
C HIS A 138 -20.07 -15.14 15.78
N TYR A 139 -20.66 -14.42 14.82
CA TYR A 139 -22.11 -14.30 14.66
C TYR A 139 -22.75 -15.45 13.88
N GLN A 140 -21.97 -16.45 13.47
CA GLN A 140 -22.44 -17.59 12.68
C GLN A 140 -23.12 -17.19 11.37
N VAL A 141 -22.62 -16.14 10.72
CA VAL A 141 -23.11 -15.71 9.40
C VAL A 141 -22.88 -16.82 8.38
N THR A 142 -23.94 -17.18 7.64
CA THR A 142 -23.93 -18.28 6.67
C THR A 142 -23.75 -17.78 5.24
N ASP A 143 -23.31 -18.67 4.35
CA ASP A 143 -23.21 -18.39 2.91
C ASP A 143 -24.58 -18.00 2.33
N GLY A 144 -24.60 -17.01 1.43
CA GLY A 144 -25.81 -16.45 0.85
C GLY A 144 -26.59 -15.47 1.74
N SER A 145 -26.09 -15.16 2.95
CA SER A 145 -26.75 -14.24 3.88
C SER A 145 -26.99 -12.86 3.27
N LEU A 146 -28.17 -12.30 3.56
CA LEU A 146 -28.55 -10.95 3.15
C LEU A 146 -28.01 -9.93 4.16
N VAL A 147 -27.30 -8.91 3.68
CA VAL A 147 -26.71 -7.86 4.50
C VAL A 147 -26.98 -6.47 3.92
N ALA A 148 -26.92 -5.44 4.74
CA ALA A 148 -27.02 -4.05 4.31
C ALA A 148 -25.98 -3.20 5.05
N LEU A 149 -25.45 -2.18 4.37
CA LEU A 149 -24.64 -1.14 5.00
C LEU A 149 -25.56 0.04 5.32
N VAL A 150 -25.72 0.36 6.60
CA VAL A 150 -26.58 1.46 7.04
C VAL A 150 -25.75 2.54 7.73
N PRO A 151 -26.01 3.85 7.50
CA PRO A 151 -25.31 4.90 8.23
C PRO A 151 -25.55 4.78 9.73
N LYS A 152 -24.49 4.92 10.53
CA LYS A 152 -24.61 4.94 11.99
C LYS A 152 -25.50 6.10 12.44
N GLN A 153 -26.61 5.79 13.10
CA GLN A 153 -27.42 6.80 13.75
C GLN A 153 -26.71 7.26 15.02
N VAL A 154 -26.19 8.49 15.02
CA VAL A 154 -25.63 9.12 16.22
C VAL A 154 -26.81 9.51 17.14
N SER A 155 -27.28 8.56 17.96
CA SER A 155 -28.26 8.83 19.00
C SER A 155 -27.69 9.85 19.99
N ALA A 156 -28.38 10.97 20.21
CA ALA A 156 -27.98 12.04 21.14
C ALA A 156 -27.72 11.55 22.58
N TYR A 157 -28.23 10.37 22.96
CA TYR A 157 -27.95 9.70 24.23
C TYR A 157 -26.50 9.22 24.40
N ASN A 158 -25.78 8.95 23.31
CA ASN A 158 -24.35 8.61 23.37
C ASN A 158 -23.47 9.85 23.56
N MET A 159 -24.02 11.07 23.55
CA MET A 159 -23.24 12.28 23.80
C MET A 159 -22.75 12.38 25.26
N ALA A 160 -23.36 11.66 26.20
CA ALA A 160 -22.90 11.58 27.60
C ALA A 160 -21.86 10.48 27.84
N ASN A 161 -21.89 9.38 27.08
CA ASN A 161 -20.95 8.25 27.22
C ASN A 161 -19.84 8.21 26.14
N SER A 162 -19.88 9.06 25.10
CA SER A 162 -18.79 9.23 24.11
C SER A 162 -17.78 10.32 24.48
N PHE A 163 -17.74 10.77 25.74
CA PHE A 163 -16.66 11.64 26.23
C PHE A 163 -15.38 10.89 26.63
N THR A 164 -15.36 9.56 26.53
CA THR A 164 -14.13 8.78 26.66
C THR A 164 -13.76 8.19 25.29
N PHE A 165 -12.68 8.76 24.74
CA PHE A 165 -11.78 8.21 23.71
C PHE A 165 -12.40 7.99 22.31
N THR A 166 -12.34 8.96 21.38
CA THR A 166 -11.20 9.09 20.43
C THR A 166 -11.11 10.50 19.80
N ARG A 167 -11.84 11.49 20.33
CA ARG A 167 -11.98 12.82 19.69
C ARG A 167 -10.96 13.90 20.09
N SER A 168 -9.96 13.60 20.91
CA SER A 168 -9.06 14.61 21.49
C SER A 168 -7.60 14.60 21.01
N LEU A 169 -7.23 13.83 19.97
CA LEU A 169 -5.85 13.80 19.46
C LEU A 169 -5.61 14.44 18.08
N SER A 170 -6.63 14.99 17.41
CA SER A 170 -6.43 15.63 16.09
C SER A 170 -6.49 17.16 16.06
N ARG A 171 -6.88 17.82 17.17
CA ARG A 171 -7.07 19.29 17.17
C ARG A 171 -6.10 20.10 18.04
N TYR A 172 -5.25 19.48 18.85
CA TYR A 172 -4.33 20.19 19.75
C TYR A 172 -2.84 20.13 19.38
N GLU A 173 -2.45 19.34 18.37
CA GLU A 173 -1.04 19.25 17.95
C GLU A 173 -0.61 20.40 17.02
N SER A 174 -1.54 21.27 16.58
CA SER A 174 -1.27 22.33 15.60
C SER A 174 -0.83 23.68 16.19
N LEU A 175 -0.65 23.83 17.51
CA LEU A 175 -0.36 25.16 18.11
C LEU A 175 0.91 25.26 18.96
N LEU A 176 1.68 24.20 19.16
CA LEU A 176 2.92 24.28 19.95
C LEU A 176 4.01 23.35 19.41
N ARG A 177 4.88 23.87 18.52
CA ARG A 177 6.31 23.52 18.46
C ARG A 177 7.07 24.44 17.50
N THR A 178 7.49 25.57 18.05
CA THR A 178 8.69 26.28 17.60
C THR A 178 9.95 25.50 18.02
N ALA A 179 10.89 25.37 17.08
CA ALA A 179 12.32 25.09 17.25
C ALA A 179 12.78 23.76 17.89
N SER A 180 13.30 22.83 17.07
CA SER A 180 14.70 22.34 17.05
C SER A 180 14.83 20.90 16.49
N SER A 181 15.51 20.79 15.33
CA SER A 181 16.18 19.66 14.63
C SER A 181 15.63 18.21 14.56
N PRO A 182 15.97 17.44 13.49
CA PRO A 182 15.24 16.26 13.06
C PRO A 182 15.99 14.93 13.28
N ASP A 183 15.33 13.93 13.89
CA ASP A 183 15.81 12.55 13.87
C ASP A 183 14.67 11.55 13.57
N SER A 184 14.86 10.80 12.48
CA SER A 184 14.29 9.48 12.18
C SER A 184 12.76 9.30 12.13
N LEU A 185 12.17 9.57 10.94
CA LEU A 185 10.82 9.14 10.57
C LEU A 185 10.78 7.64 10.24
N ARG A 186 10.53 6.79 11.24
CA ARG A 186 9.94 5.47 11.02
C ARG A 186 8.43 5.62 10.95
N SER A 187 7.85 5.18 9.83
CA SER A 187 6.42 5.05 9.61
C SER A 187 5.75 4.27 10.73
N ARG A 188 5.04 4.97 11.62
CA ARG A 188 4.06 4.36 12.52
C ARG A 188 2.70 4.48 11.84
N ALA A 189 2.14 3.33 11.47
CA ALA A 189 0.70 3.19 11.22
C ALA A 189 -0.09 3.67 12.46
N PRO A 190 -1.39 3.95 12.36
CA PRO A 190 -2.21 4.23 13.53
C PRO A 190 -2.19 2.98 14.40
N MET A 191 -1.37 3.01 15.45
CA MET A 191 -1.42 2.01 16.50
C MET A 191 -2.74 2.23 17.19
N ILE A 192 -3.66 1.27 17.10
CA ILE A 192 -4.71 1.14 18.10
C ILE A 192 -3.95 0.88 19.40
N THR A 193 -3.72 1.94 20.17
CA THR A 193 -3.14 1.82 21.51
C THR A 193 -4.04 0.87 22.29
N PRO A 194 -3.48 -0.12 23.02
CA PRO A 194 -4.29 -0.90 23.93
C PRO A 194 -5.01 0.08 24.84
N ASP A 195 -6.28 -0.16 25.06
CA ASP A 195 -7.11 0.59 25.99
C ASP A 195 -6.48 0.45 27.38
N GLN A 196 -5.57 1.37 27.74
CA GLN A 196 -4.81 1.33 28.99
C GLN A 196 -5.72 1.43 30.21
N GLU A 197 -6.99 1.76 30.02
CA GLU A 197 -8.01 1.84 31.08
C GLU A 197 -8.54 0.46 31.51
N THR A 198 -8.45 -0.59 30.68
CA THR A 198 -8.99 -1.94 31.01
C THR A 198 -7.95 -3.06 31.14
N GLY A 199 -6.68 -2.81 30.79
CA GLY A 199 -5.62 -3.83 30.86
C GLY A 199 -5.77 -4.99 29.87
N THR A 200 -6.77 -4.93 28.98
CA THR A 200 -7.06 -6.01 28.02
C THR A 200 -6.31 -5.82 26.69
N LYS A 201 -5.74 -6.91 26.16
CA LYS A 201 -5.03 -6.94 24.87
C LYS A 201 -5.98 -7.43 23.76
N LEU A 202 -6.07 -6.67 22.66
CA LEU A 202 -6.88 -7.04 21.49
C LEU A 202 -6.12 -8.05 20.59
N TRP A 203 -6.85 -9.02 20.02
CA TRP A 203 -6.33 -9.94 19.01
C TRP A 203 -7.43 -10.36 18.03
N HIS A 204 -7.06 -10.82 16.82
CA HIS A 204 -8.02 -11.29 15.82
C HIS A 204 -7.83 -12.77 15.46
N LEU A 205 -6.77 -13.10 14.74
CA LEU A 205 -6.44 -14.46 14.29
C LEU A 205 -5.21 -15.01 15.02
N VAL A 206 -4.22 -14.15 15.28
CA VAL A 206 -2.94 -14.50 15.88
C VAL A 206 -2.84 -13.88 17.28
N LYS A 207 -2.68 -14.72 18.31
CA LYS A 207 -2.25 -14.27 19.65
C LYS A 207 -0.72 -14.22 19.68
N ASN A 208 -0.15 -13.02 19.73
CA ASN A 208 1.27 -12.86 20.05
C ASN A 208 1.42 -13.02 21.57
N HIS A 209 1.68 -14.23 22.04
CA HIS A 209 2.13 -14.42 23.41
C HIS A 209 3.51 -13.78 23.53
N ASP A 210 3.62 -12.73 24.35
CA ASP A 210 4.91 -12.24 24.83
C ASP A 210 5.69 -13.44 25.38
N HIS A 211 6.96 -13.52 25.03
CA HIS A 211 7.88 -14.64 25.25
C HIS A 211 8.18 -14.99 26.74
N ALA A 212 7.28 -14.72 27.69
CA ALA A 212 7.52 -14.85 29.12
C ALA A 212 6.99 -16.13 29.78
N ASP A 213 6.02 -16.85 29.21
CA ASP A 213 5.50 -18.09 29.83
C ASP A 213 5.63 -19.31 28.90
N HIS A 214 6.81 -19.92 28.92
CA HIS A 214 6.96 -21.32 28.53
C HIS A 214 6.51 -22.21 29.69
N ARG A 215 5.20 -22.50 29.77
CA ARG A 215 4.74 -23.77 30.32
C ARG A 215 4.73 -24.79 29.20
N GLU A 216 5.57 -25.81 29.35
CA GLU A 216 5.67 -26.98 28.48
C GLU A 216 4.31 -27.66 28.35
N GLY A 217 3.61 -27.44 27.23
CA GLY A 217 2.31 -28.07 27.00
C GLY A 217 1.67 -27.77 25.65
N ASP A 218 1.90 -26.57 25.09
CA ASP A 218 1.26 -26.17 23.82
C ASP A 218 2.28 -25.94 22.70
N ARG A 219 2.94 -27.02 22.27
CA ARG A 219 3.70 -27.05 21.01
C ARG A 219 2.76 -27.28 19.81
N GLY A 220 1.58 -26.68 19.82
CA GLY A 220 0.61 -26.75 18.73
C GLY A 220 0.83 -25.65 17.69
N SER A 221 1.24 -26.02 16.47
CA SER A 221 1.03 -25.22 15.25
C SER A 221 1.98 -24.04 14.94
N LYS A 222 3.27 -24.13 15.30
CA LYS A 222 4.29 -23.40 14.51
C LYS A 222 4.56 -24.22 13.25
N MET A 223 4.03 -23.81 12.09
CA MET A 223 4.32 -24.54 10.85
C MET A 223 5.81 -24.46 10.50
N VAL A 224 6.29 -25.48 9.78
CA VAL A 224 7.67 -25.59 9.29
C VAL A 224 8.02 -24.44 8.35
N SER A 225 9.22 -23.87 8.48
CA SER A 225 9.71 -22.73 7.70
C SER A 225 9.58 -22.91 6.18
N GLU A 226 9.73 -24.13 5.69
CA GLU A 226 9.63 -24.50 4.28
C GLU A 226 8.21 -24.33 3.69
N ILE A 227 7.16 -24.52 4.49
CA ILE A 227 5.76 -24.36 4.03
C ILE A 227 5.46 -22.88 3.74
N TYR A 228 6.10 -21.96 4.46
CA TYR A 228 5.95 -20.52 4.24
C TYR A 228 6.56 -20.08 2.92
N LEU A 229 7.72 -20.63 2.55
CA LEU A 229 8.37 -20.31 1.28
C LEU A 229 7.49 -20.69 0.09
N THR A 230 6.83 -21.86 0.15
CA THR A 230 5.89 -22.29 -0.90
C THR A 230 4.70 -21.33 -1.03
N ARG A 231 4.20 -20.76 0.08
CA ARG A 231 3.13 -19.74 0.05
C ARG A 231 3.61 -18.44 -0.60
N LEU A 232 4.80 -17.95 -0.22
CA LEU A 232 5.43 -16.77 -0.83
C LEU A 232 5.60 -16.97 -2.35
N LEU A 233 6.12 -18.12 -2.76
CA LEU A 233 6.32 -18.49 -4.17
C LEU A 233 4.99 -18.56 -4.94
N ALA A 234 3.94 -19.12 -4.35
CA ALA A 234 2.61 -19.20 -4.97
C ALA A 234 2.01 -17.80 -5.19
N THR A 235 2.10 -16.92 -4.19
CA THR A 235 1.69 -15.52 -4.32
C THR A 235 2.51 -14.80 -5.39
N LYS A 236 3.85 -14.94 -5.36
CA LYS A 236 4.75 -14.35 -6.35
C LYS A 236 4.38 -14.78 -7.75
N GLY A 237 4.19 -16.08 -7.97
CA GLY A 237 3.78 -16.63 -9.27
C GLY A 237 2.45 -16.07 -9.78
N THR A 238 1.48 -15.84 -8.87
CA THR A 238 0.17 -15.26 -9.23
C THR A 238 0.30 -13.78 -9.64
N LEU A 239 1.18 -13.03 -8.99
CA LEU A 239 1.37 -11.59 -9.21
C LEU A 239 2.40 -11.28 -10.30
N GLN A 240 3.18 -12.28 -10.75
CA GLN A 240 4.35 -12.12 -11.61
C GLN A 240 4.06 -11.30 -12.86
N LYS A 241 2.99 -11.63 -13.59
CA LYS A 241 2.62 -10.94 -14.83
C LYS A 241 2.40 -9.43 -14.62
N PHE A 242 1.74 -9.04 -13.52
CA PHE A 242 1.49 -7.62 -13.23
C PHE A 242 2.78 -6.86 -12.87
N VAL A 243 3.74 -7.55 -12.25
CA VAL A 243 5.07 -7.00 -11.98
C VAL A 243 5.85 -6.83 -13.29
N ASP A 244 5.83 -7.84 -14.16
CA ASP A 244 6.49 -7.80 -15.46
C ASP A 244 5.91 -6.70 -16.36
N ASP A 245 4.58 -6.64 -16.49
CA ASP A 245 3.87 -5.63 -17.28
C ASP A 245 4.24 -4.20 -16.83
N LEU A 246 4.35 -3.98 -15.51
CA LEU A 246 4.76 -2.70 -14.95
C LEU A 246 6.24 -2.39 -15.26
N PHE A 247 7.14 -3.34 -15.01
CA PHE A 247 8.58 -3.14 -15.20
C PHE A 247 8.91 -2.92 -16.67
N GLU A 248 8.31 -3.72 -17.56
CA GLU A 248 8.46 -3.58 -19.01
C GLU A 248 7.97 -2.20 -19.49
N THR A 249 6.82 -1.74 -18.98
CA THR A 249 6.30 -0.40 -19.33
C THR A 249 7.23 0.72 -18.85
N VAL A 250 7.79 0.59 -17.64
CA VAL A 250 8.70 1.59 -17.06
C VAL A 250 10.06 1.62 -17.79
N PHE A 251 10.56 0.46 -18.22
CA PHE A 251 11.83 0.31 -18.95
C PHE A 251 11.65 0.26 -20.48
N SER A 252 10.55 0.80 -21.01
CA SER A 252 10.30 0.88 -22.45
C SER A 252 10.54 2.29 -22.98
N THR A 253 11.16 2.36 -24.16
CA THR A 253 11.38 3.60 -24.92
C THR A 253 10.22 3.98 -25.84
N ALA A 254 9.32 3.03 -26.12
CA ALA A 254 8.13 3.22 -26.93
C ALA A 254 7.05 2.22 -26.48
N HIS A 255 6.09 2.66 -25.68
CA HIS A 255 4.96 1.85 -25.27
C HIS A 255 3.69 2.35 -25.97
N ARG A 256 3.01 1.48 -26.73
CA ARG A 256 1.76 1.78 -27.46
C ARG A 256 1.82 3.05 -28.34
N GLY A 257 2.97 3.34 -28.93
CA GLY A 257 3.15 4.50 -29.82
C GLY A 257 3.41 5.84 -29.12
N SER A 258 3.47 5.90 -27.78
CA SER A 258 3.91 7.10 -27.07
C SER A 258 5.44 7.20 -27.08
N ALA A 259 5.97 8.38 -27.38
CA ALA A 259 7.40 8.66 -27.27
C ALA A 259 7.88 8.67 -25.80
N LEU A 260 9.14 8.33 -25.58
CA LEU A 260 9.82 8.48 -24.29
C LEU A 260 9.64 9.92 -23.76
N PRO A 261 9.42 10.12 -22.44
CA PRO A 261 9.35 11.46 -21.85
C PRO A 261 10.60 12.29 -22.19
N LEU A 262 10.39 13.49 -22.75
CA LEU A 262 11.46 14.41 -23.15
C LEU A 262 12.44 14.69 -22.01
N ALA A 263 11.92 14.88 -20.79
CA ALA A 263 12.72 15.11 -19.60
C ALA A 263 13.71 13.96 -19.28
N ILE A 264 13.38 12.70 -19.61
CA ILE A 264 14.29 11.56 -19.39
C ILE A 264 15.45 11.63 -20.39
N LYS A 265 15.14 11.79 -21.68
CA LYS A 265 16.17 11.89 -22.73
C LYS A 265 17.09 13.08 -22.50
N TYR A 266 16.52 14.27 -22.29
CA TYR A 266 17.28 15.50 -22.07
C TYR A 266 18.20 15.39 -20.85
N MET A 267 17.69 14.85 -19.73
CA MET A 267 18.51 14.63 -18.54
C MET A 267 19.60 13.58 -18.78
N PHE A 268 19.32 12.48 -19.47
CA PHE A 268 20.32 11.44 -19.72
C PHE A 268 21.44 11.93 -20.65
N ASP A 269 21.10 12.73 -21.67
CA ASP A 269 22.08 13.38 -22.54
C ASP A 269 22.93 14.38 -21.76
N PHE A 270 22.32 15.17 -20.88
CA PHE A 270 23.07 16.05 -19.97
C PHE A 270 24.09 15.27 -19.12
N LEU A 271 23.71 14.14 -18.53
CA LEU A 271 24.63 13.32 -17.72
C LEU A 271 25.76 12.72 -18.55
N ASP A 272 25.44 12.32 -19.77
CA ASP A 272 26.38 11.81 -20.75
C ASP A 272 27.41 12.89 -21.13
N GLU A 273 26.97 14.11 -21.45
CA GLU A 273 27.84 15.27 -21.69
C GLU A 273 28.68 15.64 -20.46
N GLN A 274 28.08 15.58 -19.26
CA GLN A 274 28.81 15.84 -18.03
C GLN A 274 29.92 14.80 -17.83
N ALA A 275 29.69 13.53 -18.14
CA ALA A 275 30.72 12.48 -18.06
C ALA A 275 31.84 12.72 -19.07
N ASP A 276 31.48 13.07 -20.31
CA ASP A 276 32.44 13.36 -21.38
C ASP A 276 33.31 14.58 -21.05
N GLN A 277 32.74 15.64 -20.45
CA GLN A 277 33.48 16.82 -19.96
C GLN A 277 34.54 16.48 -18.90
N ARG A 278 34.33 15.43 -18.10
CA ARG A 278 35.31 14.95 -17.10
C ARG A 278 36.18 13.79 -17.63
N GLN A 279 36.07 13.48 -18.92
CA GLN A 279 36.79 12.38 -19.56
C GLN A 279 36.52 11.01 -18.91
N ILE A 280 35.29 10.81 -18.41
CA ILE A 280 34.87 9.55 -17.80
C ILE A 280 34.39 8.61 -18.91
N SER A 281 35.26 7.72 -19.34
CA SER A 281 34.95 6.70 -20.36
C SER A 281 34.32 5.43 -19.79
N ASP A 282 34.28 5.27 -18.46
CA ASP A 282 33.72 4.09 -17.80
C ASP A 282 32.17 4.07 -17.92
N PRO A 283 31.58 3.10 -18.66
CA PRO A 283 30.14 2.98 -18.80
C PRO A 283 29.43 2.69 -17.47
N ASP A 284 30.09 2.05 -16.50
CA ASP A 284 29.49 1.74 -15.21
C ASP A 284 29.27 3.00 -14.38
N VAL A 285 30.15 4.00 -14.52
CA VAL A 285 29.93 5.31 -13.88
C VAL A 285 28.72 5.99 -14.49
N ARG A 286 28.57 5.98 -15.82
CA ARG A 286 27.41 6.57 -16.52
C ARG A 286 26.12 5.82 -16.23
N HIS A 287 26.15 4.49 -16.16
CA HIS A 287 25.01 3.69 -15.73
C HIS A 287 24.65 4.00 -14.29
N THR A 288 25.64 4.03 -13.41
CA THR A 288 25.49 4.41 -12.02
C THR A 288 24.91 5.81 -11.93
N TRP A 289 25.33 6.77 -12.75
CA TRP A 289 24.76 8.11 -12.87
C TRP A 289 23.37 8.13 -13.51
N LYS A 290 22.98 7.24 -14.41
CA LYS A 290 21.58 7.20 -14.87
C LYS A 290 20.66 6.62 -13.80
N SER A 291 21.17 5.64 -13.05
CA SER A 291 20.54 5.12 -11.83
C SER A 291 20.62 6.10 -10.64
N ASN A 292 21.65 6.97 -10.57
CA ASN A 292 22.06 7.77 -9.39
C ASN A 292 22.33 9.28 -9.61
N CYS A 293 22.31 9.87 -10.79
CA CYS A 293 22.31 11.33 -10.98
C CYS A 293 20.88 11.89 -10.88
N LEU A 294 19.96 10.97 -10.57
CA LEU A 294 18.69 11.20 -9.91
C LEU A 294 18.78 10.64 -8.46
N PRO A 295 19.89 10.86 -7.72
CA PRO A 295 20.55 9.94 -6.77
C PRO A 295 19.62 9.36 -5.74
N LEU A 296 19.20 8.11 -5.89
CA LEU A 296 18.27 7.50 -4.92
C LEU A 296 17.07 8.42 -4.59
N ARG A 297 16.71 9.35 -5.50
CA ARG A 297 15.82 10.50 -5.24
C ARG A 297 14.80 10.86 -6.31
N PHE A 298 15.04 10.71 -7.62
CA PHE A 298 14.09 11.28 -8.60
C PHE A 298 13.56 10.42 -9.75
N TRP A 299 14.24 9.41 -10.29
CA TRP A 299 13.60 8.49 -11.26
C TRP A 299 13.44 7.09 -10.69
N VAL A 300 14.53 6.45 -10.26
CA VAL A 300 14.43 5.17 -9.51
C VAL A 300 13.68 5.38 -8.19
N ARG A 301 13.95 6.44 -7.40
CA ARG A 301 13.13 6.71 -6.20
C ARG A 301 11.75 7.21 -6.56
N PHE A 302 11.54 7.94 -7.65
CA PHE A 302 10.18 8.27 -8.04
C PHE A 302 9.39 7.01 -8.33
N TRP A 303 9.92 6.09 -9.13
CA TRP A 303 9.28 4.80 -9.41
C TRP A 303 9.15 3.95 -8.16
N VAL A 304 10.20 3.78 -7.36
CA VAL A 304 10.12 3.08 -6.05
C VAL A 304 9.08 3.75 -5.15
N ASN A 305 9.01 5.07 -5.10
CA ASN A 305 8.06 5.81 -4.27
C ASN A 305 6.63 5.68 -4.80
N VAL A 306 6.42 5.74 -6.10
CA VAL A 306 5.13 5.60 -6.77
C VAL A 306 4.63 4.14 -6.69
N ILE A 307 5.53 3.15 -6.85
CA ILE A 307 5.24 1.73 -6.63
C ILE A 307 4.87 1.50 -5.16
N LYS A 308 5.63 2.04 -4.21
CA LYS A 308 5.31 1.92 -2.77
C LYS A 308 4.06 2.72 -2.38
N ASN A 309 3.80 3.84 -3.04
CA ASN A 309 2.74 4.79 -2.69
C ASN A 309 1.84 5.09 -3.90
N PRO A 310 1.09 4.09 -4.42
CA PRO A 310 0.17 4.30 -5.52
C PRO A 310 -0.95 5.30 -5.18
N GLN A 311 -1.22 5.55 -3.88
CA GLN A 311 -2.16 6.57 -3.44
C GLN A 311 -1.71 8.02 -3.72
N PHE A 312 -0.45 8.24 -4.14
CA PHE A 312 -0.02 9.54 -4.66
C PHE A 312 -0.49 9.79 -6.10
N VAL A 313 -0.86 8.73 -6.81
CA VAL A 313 -1.32 8.79 -8.21
C VAL A 313 -2.83 8.56 -8.31
N PHE A 314 -3.37 7.70 -7.46
CA PHE A 314 -4.78 7.30 -7.49
C PHE A 314 -5.48 7.60 -6.16
N ASP A 315 -6.79 7.88 -6.23
CA ASP A 315 -7.64 7.98 -5.06
C ASP A 315 -8.05 6.57 -4.57
N ILE A 316 -7.15 5.96 -3.82
CA ILE A 316 -7.25 4.59 -3.30
C ILE A 316 -6.79 4.52 -1.84
N HIS A 317 -7.30 3.52 -1.13
CA HIS A 317 -6.80 3.16 0.19
C HIS A 317 -5.73 2.07 0.13
N LYS A 318 -4.56 2.35 0.71
CA LYS A 318 -3.48 1.38 0.82
C LYS A 318 -3.48 0.76 2.22
N SER A 319 -3.88 -0.51 2.31
CA SER A 319 -3.80 -1.27 3.57
C SER A 319 -2.35 -1.61 3.95
N SER A 320 -2.11 -1.93 5.22
CA SER A 320 -0.77 -2.29 5.71
C SER A 320 -0.17 -3.51 4.98
N ILE A 321 -0.98 -4.52 4.67
CA ILE A 321 -0.50 -5.70 3.95
C ILE A 321 -0.15 -5.39 2.49
N THR A 322 -0.94 -4.54 1.83
CA THR A 322 -0.66 -4.09 0.46
C THR A 322 0.63 -3.26 0.42
N ASP A 323 0.86 -2.38 1.41
CA ASP A 323 2.11 -1.63 1.55
C ASP A 323 3.34 -2.53 1.71
N ALA A 324 3.24 -3.58 2.53
CA ALA A 324 4.32 -4.55 2.70
C ALA A 324 4.65 -5.29 1.39
N CYS A 325 3.62 -5.70 0.63
CA CYS A 325 3.82 -6.37 -0.65
C CYS A 325 4.41 -5.44 -1.72
N LEU A 326 3.91 -4.20 -1.82
CA LEU A 326 4.46 -3.19 -2.73
C LEU A 326 5.90 -2.82 -2.39
N SER A 327 6.27 -2.85 -1.10
CA SER A 327 7.66 -2.65 -0.67
C SER A 327 8.59 -3.75 -1.16
N VAL A 328 8.14 -5.00 -1.20
CA VAL A 328 8.90 -6.12 -1.79
C VAL A 328 9.11 -5.88 -3.29
N VAL A 329 8.04 -5.56 -4.03
CA VAL A 329 8.14 -5.27 -5.47
C VAL A 329 9.06 -4.08 -5.75
N ALA A 330 8.95 -3.02 -4.97
CA ALA A 330 9.80 -1.83 -5.12
C ALA A 330 11.28 -2.11 -4.82
N GLN A 331 11.57 -3.01 -3.86
CA GLN A 331 12.94 -3.44 -3.62
C GLN A 331 13.48 -4.26 -4.78
N THR A 332 12.67 -5.14 -5.38
CA THR A 332 13.05 -5.88 -6.60
C THR A 332 13.33 -4.93 -7.78
N PHE A 333 12.50 -3.89 -7.94
CA PHE A 333 12.73 -2.85 -8.95
C PHE A 333 14.09 -2.15 -8.74
N MET A 334 14.40 -1.79 -7.49
CA MET A 334 15.67 -1.17 -7.12
C MET A 334 16.86 -2.09 -7.39
N ASP A 335 16.78 -3.36 -7.01
CA ASP A 335 17.83 -4.35 -7.22
C ASP A 335 18.10 -4.59 -8.72
N SER A 336 17.07 -4.45 -9.57
CA SER A 336 17.16 -4.55 -11.03
C SER A 336 17.92 -3.38 -11.67
N CYS A 337 18.00 -2.22 -11.00
CA CYS A 337 18.72 -1.04 -11.47
C CYS A 337 20.18 -1.00 -10.98
N SER A 338 20.61 -1.96 -10.15
CA SER A 338 21.96 -2.02 -9.60
C SER A 338 22.96 -2.67 -10.56
N THR A 339 24.16 -2.14 -10.66
CA THR A 339 25.30 -2.77 -11.37
C THR A 339 25.96 -3.89 -10.56
N SER A 340 25.74 -3.95 -9.24
CA SER A 340 26.37 -4.94 -8.36
C SER A 340 25.93 -6.37 -8.67
N GLU A 341 26.86 -7.32 -8.69
CA GLU A 341 26.54 -8.75 -8.78
C GLU A 341 25.63 -9.20 -7.63
N HIS A 342 24.65 -10.03 -7.98
CA HIS A 342 23.65 -10.51 -7.04
C HIS A 342 24.18 -11.75 -6.29
N ARG A 343 24.98 -11.53 -5.24
CA ARG A 343 25.49 -12.63 -4.39
C ARG A 343 24.43 -13.07 -3.40
N LEU A 344 23.83 -14.23 -3.67
CA LEU A 344 22.83 -14.84 -2.80
C LEU A 344 23.48 -15.85 -1.85
N GLY A 345 23.14 -15.73 -0.58
CA GLY A 345 23.53 -16.64 0.48
C GLY A 345 22.33 -17.01 1.35
N LYS A 346 22.56 -17.86 2.35
CA LYS A 346 21.52 -18.26 3.31
C LYS A 346 20.97 -17.08 4.13
N ASP A 347 21.78 -16.05 4.34
CA ASP A 347 21.42 -14.84 5.09
C ASP A 347 20.86 -13.72 4.18
N SER A 348 20.63 -14.00 2.90
CA SER A 348 20.01 -13.04 2.00
C SER A 348 18.54 -12.80 2.38
N PRO A 349 18.07 -11.55 2.38
CA PRO A 349 16.67 -11.22 2.63
C PRO A 349 15.72 -12.01 1.73
N SER A 350 14.59 -12.46 2.27
CA SER A 350 13.65 -13.34 1.56
C SER A 350 13.07 -12.74 0.28
N ASN A 351 12.88 -11.42 0.23
CA ASN A 351 12.49 -10.72 -0.99
C ASN A 351 13.54 -10.83 -2.11
N LYS A 352 14.84 -10.84 -1.78
CA LYS A 352 15.91 -11.05 -2.76
C LYS A 352 15.92 -12.48 -3.28
N LEU A 353 15.76 -13.46 -2.37
CA LEU A 353 15.65 -14.87 -2.75
C LEU A 353 14.43 -15.14 -3.63
N LEU A 354 13.32 -14.45 -3.37
CA LEU A 354 12.04 -14.63 -4.07
C LEU A 354 12.09 -14.22 -5.55
N TYR A 355 12.86 -13.18 -5.89
CA TYR A 355 13.02 -12.65 -7.26
C TYR A 355 14.41 -12.90 -7.85
N ALA A 356 15.24 -13.71 -7.19
CA ALA A 356 16.61 -14.01 -7.57
C ALA A 356 16.80 -14.40 -9.05
N LYS A 357 15.85 -15.20 -9.58
CA LYS A 357 15.89 -15.70 -10.96
C LYS A 357 15.46 -14.67 -12.01
N ASP A 358 14.68 -13.67 -11.60
CA ASP A 358 14.10 -12.67 -12.50
C ASP A 358 14.99 -11.42 -12.61
N ILE A 359 15.72 -11.08 -11.54
CA ILE A 359 16.61 -9.89 -11.49
C ILE A 359 17.60 -9.82 -12.66
N PRO A 360 18.30 -10.90 -13.07
CA PRO A 360 19.19 -10.83 -14.24
C PRO A 360 18.48 -10.41 -15.53
N ASN A 361 17.24 -10.86 -15.73
CA ASN A 361 16.45 -10.47 -16.89
C ASN A 361 16.06 -8.99 -16.81
N TYR A 362 15.61 -8.51 -15.64
CA TYR A 362 15.29 -7.09 -15.46
C TYR A 362 16.50 -6.18 -15.63
N LYS A 363 17.69 -6.58 -15.15
CA LYS A 363 18.95 -5.85 -15.41
C LYS A 363 19.21 -5.70 -16.91
N SER A 364 19.00 -6.76 -17.70
CA SER A 364 19.15 -6.69 -19.15
C SER A 364 18.17 -5.70 -19.81
N TRP A 365 16.96 -5.53 -19.25
CA TRP A 365 15.99 -4.54 -19.70
C TRP A 365 16.46 -3.12 -19.39
N VAL A 366 17.00 -2.89 -18.19
CA VAL A 366 17.56 -1.58 -17.77
C VAL A 366 18.74 -1.19 -18.67
N GLU A 367 19.68 -2.11 -18.88
CA GLU A 367 20.84 -1.87 -19.75
C GLU A 367 20.40 -1.55 -21.19
N ARG A 368 19.40 -2.29 -21.71
CA ARG A 368 18.81 -2.01 -23.01
C ARG A 368 18.14 -0.65 -23.06
N TYR A 369 17.36 -0.31 -22.04
CA TYR A 369 16.66 0.97 -21.94
C TYR A 369 17.63 2.14 -21.99
N TYR A 370 18.70 2.13 -21.18
CA TYR A 370 19.70 3.20 -21.18
C TYR A 370 20.45 3.30 -22.51
N ARG A 371 20.78 2.17 -23.14
CA ARG A 371 21.42 2.13 -24.45
C ARG A 371 20.52 2.66 -25.55
N ASP A 372 19.25 2.29 -25.55
CA ASP A 372 18.30 2.70 -26.58
C ASP A 372 17.98 4.20 -26.47
N ILE A 373 17.93 4.77 -25.25
CA ILE A 373 17.83 6.23 -25.03
C ILE A 373 19.05 6.97 -25.57
N ALA A 374 20.26 6.46 -25.30
CA ALA A 374 21.50 7.09 -25.78
C ALA A 374 21.55 7.15 -27.32
N LYS A 375 20.92 6.20 -28.02
CA LYS A 375 20.83 6.16 -29.49
C LYS A 375 19.76 7.09 -30.08
N MET A 376 18.84 7.61 -29.27
CA MET A 376 17.82 8.54 -29.76
C MET A 376 18.47 9.87 -30.17
N ALA A 377 17.84 10.55 -31.14
CA ALA A 377 18.20 11.91 -31.50
C ALA A 377 18.21 12.81 -30.26
N SER A 378 19.22 13.68 -30.16
CA SER A 378 19.27 14.69 -29.12
C SER A 378 18.09 15.64 -29.24
N ILE A 379 17.60 16.11 -28.10
CA ILE A 379 16.54 17.11 -28.04
C ILE A 379 17.21 18.48 -28.14
N SER A 380 16.72 19.36 -29.02
CA SER A 380 17.23 20.73 -29.09
C SER A 380 16.78 21.53 -27.86
N ASP A 381 17.60 22.50 -27.43
CA ASP A 381 17.21 23.41 -26.34
C ASP A 381 15.91 24.16 -26.67
N GLN A 382 15.69 24.50 -27.95
CA GLN A 382 14.46 25.14 -28.41
C GLN A 382 13.22 24.26 -28.17
N ASP A 383 13.29 22.96 -28.46
CA ASP A 383 12.18 22.03 -28.23
C ASP A 383 11.95 21.78 -26.74
N MET A 384 13.03 21.69 -25.95
CA MET A 384 12.94 21.51 -24.51
C MET A 384 12.35 22.76 -23.83
N ASP A 385 12.77 23.96 -24.24
CA ASP A 385 12.21 25.22 -23.76
C ASP A 385 10.73 25.34 -24.11
N ALA A 386 10.35 25.02 -25.36
CA ALA A 386 8.94 25.01 -25.77
C ALA A 386 8.10 24.05 -24.90
N TYR A 387 8.63 22.87 -24.60
CA TYR A 387 8.00 21.92 -23.69
C TYR A 387 7.85 22.49 -22.27
N LEU A 388 8.91 23.08 -21.70
CA LEU A 388 8.90 23.65 -20.34
C LEU A 388 7.96 24.87 -20.21
N VAL A 389 7.89 25.70 -21.25
CA VAL A 389 6.95 26.82 -21.34
C VAL A 389 5.51 26.31 -21.33
N GLU A 390 5.21 25.28 -22.12
CA GLU A 390 3.87 24.69 -22.14
C GLU A 390 3.51 24.04 -20.80
N GLN A 391 4.42 23.30 -20.15
CA GLN A 391 4.19 22.76 -18.82
C GLN A 391 3.95 23.86 -17.78
N SER A 392 4.71 24.95 -17.84
CA SER A 392 4.55 26.11 -16.96
C SER A 392 3.21 26.81 -17.19
N ARG A 393 2.77 26.93 -18.45
CA ARG A 393 1.46 27.50 -18.82
C ARG A 393 0.30 26.63 -18.30
N LEU A 394 0.40 25.31 -18.42
CA LEU A 394 -0.63 24.37 -17.98
C LEU A 394 -0.83 24.39 -16.45
N HIS A 395 0.23 24.63 -15.69
CA HIS A 395 0.22 24.55 -14.22
C HIS A 395 0.37 25.91 -13.51
N ALA A 396 0.30 27.02 -14.24
CA ALA A 396 0.53 28.36 -13.69
C ALA A 396 -0.41 28.74 -12.54
N SER A 397 -1.63 28.20 -12.54
CA SER A 397 -2.68 28.48 -11.54
C SER A 397 -2.90 27.36 -10.53
N ASP A 398 -2.14 26.27 -10.60
CA ASP A 398 -2.38 25.08 -9.76
C ASP A 398 -1.89 25.28 -8.32
N PHE A 399 -0.93 26.19 -8.11
CA PHE A 399 -0.27 26.39 -6.82
C PHE A 399 -0.30 27.85 -6.35
N ASN A 400 -0.45 28.07 -5.05
CA ASN A 400 -0.36 29.40 -4.45
C ASN A 400 1.10 29.79 -4.22
N ILE A 401 1.65 30.60 -5.13
CA ILE A 401 3.04 31.06 -5.10
C ILE A 401 3.33 31.91 -3.86
N LEU A 402 2.39 32.73 -3.39
CA LEU A 402 2.60 33.60 -2.23
C LEU A 402 2.77 32.78 -0.94
N SER A 403 2.00 31.71 -0.78
CA SER A 403 2.18 30.78 0.34
C SER A 403 3.56 30.13 0.31
N ALA A 404 3.99 29.64 -0.86
CA ALA A 404 5.32 29.04 -1.01
C ALA A 404 6.45 30.05 -0.72
N LEU A 405 6.33 31.29 -1.20
CA LEU A 405 7.30 32.36 -0.94
C LEU A 405 7.35 32.75 0.53
N SER A 406 6.21 32.79 1.23
CA SER A 406 6.15 33.05 2.66
C SER A 406 6.91 32.00 3.46
N GLU A 407 6.71 30.72 3.14
CA GLU A 407 7.45 29.61 3.76
C GLU A 407 8.94 29.62 3.40
N LEU A 408 9.30 30.05 2.19
CA LEU A 408 10.70 30.16 1.78
C LEU A 408 11.39 31.32 2.49
N TYR A 409 10.70 32.45 2.66
CA TYR A 409 11.22 33.65 3.33
C TYR A 409 11.62 33.38 4.79
N PHE A 410 10.94 32.43 5.46
CA PHE A 410 11.38 31.94 6.77
C PHE A 410 12.87 31.53 6.75
N TYR A 411 13.31 30.79 5.75
CA TYR A 411 14.71 30.37 5.64
C TYR A 411 15.66 31.52 5.35
N VAL A 412 15.24 32.51 4.54
CA VAL A 412 16.03 33.72 4.28
C VAL A 412 16.28 34.49 5.58
N THR A 413 15.27 34.63 6.43
CA THR A 413 15.43 35.31 7.72
C THR A 413 16.28 34.50 8.70
N LYS A 414 16.10 33.18 8.71
CA LYS A 414 16.83 32.26 9.58
C LYS A 414 18.33 32.24 9.27
N TYR A 415 18.68 32.28 7.99
CA TYR A 415 20.05 32.19 7.49
C TYR A 415 20.54 33.52 6.89
N ARG A 416 20.20 34.64 7.54
CA ARG A 416 20.49 35.98 7.01
C ARG A 416 21.97 36.37 7.17
N GLN A 417 22.70 35.74 8.10
CA GLN A 417 24.07 36.14 8.46
C GLN A 417 25.12 35.33 7.70
N GLU A 418 24.80 34.10 7.33
CA GLU A 418 25.50 33.27 6.36
C GLU A 418 25.48 33.92 4.96
#